data_AF-A0A957ZVV3-F1
#
_entry.id   AF-A0A957ZVV3-F1
#
_cell.length_a   1.000
_cell.length_b   1.000
_cell.length_c   1.000
_cell.angle_alpha   90.00
_cell.angle_beta   90.00
_cell.angle_gamma   90.00
#
_symmetry.space_group_name_H-M   'P 1'
#
loop_
_entity.id
_entity.type
_entity.pdbx_description
1 polymer ?
#
loop_
_entity_poly.entity_id
_entity_poly.type
_entity_poly.pdbx_seq_one_letter_code
_entity_poly.pdbx_strand_id
1 'polypeptide(L)'
;HVHGWSSTPTRDMIFYTLGVTPAEPGYGVAHIAPRLGDLAWAKGSVPTPHGLIHVDARAGGVTVTSPVPVVVDLPGRAPQHLAAGTHTINA
;
A
#
# COMPACT_ATOMS: atom_id res chain seq x y z
N HIS A 1 10.42 -8.75 28.90
CA HIS A 1 10.04 -7.39 28.49
C HIS A 1 9.34 -7.47 27.13
N VAL A 2 8.01 -7.63 27.10
CA VAL A 2 7.20 -7.65 25.86
C VAL A 2 5.87 -6.98 26.16
N HIS A 3 5.44 -6.03 25.34
CA HIS A 3 4.14 -5.39 25.46
C HIS A 3 3.60 -5.01 24.09
N GLY A 4 2.40 -5.46 23.71
CA GLY A 4 1.89 -5.29 22.35
C GLY A 4 1.76 -3.83 21.91
N TRP A 5 1.57 -2.90 22.85
CA TRP A 5 1.49 -1.48 22.53
C TRP A 5 2.82 -0.85 22.05
N SER A 6 3.96 -1.53 22.22
CA SER A 6 5.21 -1.09 21.58
C SER A 6 5.32 -1.51 20.11
N SER A 7 4.36 -2.28 19.58
CA SER A 7 4.37 -2.81 18.21
C SER A 7 3.65 -1.91 17.19
N THR A 8 3.29 -0.68 17.56
CA THR A 8 2.72 0.33 16.66
C THR A 8 3.51 0.50 15.35
N PRO A 9 4.86 0.43 15.33
CA PRO A 9 5.62 0.53 14.08
C PRO A 9 5.19 -0.48 13.01
N THR A 10 4.73 -1.68 13.38
CA THR A 10 4.23 -2.67 12.41
C THR A 10 3.01 -2.14 11.66
N ARG A 11 2.09 -1.46 12.36
CA ARG A 11 0.90 -0.86 11.73
C ARG A 11 1.27 0.36 10.89
N ASP A 12 2.13 1.22 11.45
CA ASP A 12 2.48 2.50 10.83
C ASP A 12 3.29 2.31 9.55
N MET A 13 4.16 1.29 9.48
CA MET A 13 4.85 0.92 8.25
C MET A 13 3.88 0.50 7.14
N ILE A 14 2.77 -0.16 7.46
CA ILE A 14 1.74 -0.50 6.47
C ILE A 14 0.95 0.75 6.05
N PHE A 15 0.49 1.54 7.02
CA PHE A 15 -0.49 2.61 6.77
C PHE A 15 0.16 3.88 6.21
N TYR A 16 1.35 4.23 6.68
CA TYR A 16 1.98 5.52 6.39
C TYR A 16 3.21 5.40 5.48
N THR A 17 3.94 4.29 5.53
CA THR A 17 5.11 4.09 4.65
C THR A 17 4.74 3.38 3.35
N LEU A 18 4.16 2.17 3.43
CA LEU A 18 3.62 1.48 2.25
C LEU A 18 2.32 2.12 1.75
N GLY A 19 1.58 2.79 2.64
CA GLY A 19 0.40 3.57 2.28
C GLY A 19 -0.83 2.73 1.94
N VAL A 20 -0.97 1.52 2.51
CA VAL A 20 -2.09 0.62 2.22
C VAL A 20 -3.20 0.82 3.25
N THR A 21 -4.35 1.30 2.79
CA THR A 21 -5.54 1.55 3.62
C THR A 21 -6.81 1.13 2.88
N PRO A 22 -7.91 0.79 3.58
CA PRO A 22 -9.19 0.58 2.91
C PRO A 22 -9.71 1.91 2.34
N ALA A 23 -10.07 1.93 1.05
CA ALA A 23 -10.81 3.04 0.44
C ALA A 23 -12.33 2.88 0.66
N GLU A 24 -12.77 1.62 0.76
CA GLU A 24 -14.14 1.23 1.06
C GLU A 24 -14.17 0.21 2.22
N PRO A 25 -15.29 0.09 2.95
CA PRO A 25 -15.44 -0.89 4.01
C PRO A 25 -15.04 -2.30 3.58
N GLY A 26 -14.31 -3.01 4.44
CA GLY A 26 -13.89 -4.39 4.19
C GLY A 26 -12.83 -4.58 3.11
N TYR A 27 -12.18 -3.50 2.61
CA TYR A 27 -11.31 -3.54 1.44
C TYR A 27 -12.05 -3.90 0.14
N GLY A 28 -13.32 -3.48 -0.02
CA GLY A 28 -14.00 -3.53 -1.33
C GLY A 28 -13.19 -2.83 -2.43
N VAL A 29 -12.52 -1.73 -2.05
CA VAL A 29 -11.45 -1.06 -2.79
C VAL A 29 -10.33 -0.72 -1.81
N ALA A 30 -9.07 -0.88 -2.24
CA ALA A 30 -7.90 -0.48 -1.47
C ALA A 30 -7.32 0.84 -1.98
N HIS A 31 -6.82 1.68 -1.07
CA HIS A 31 -6.03 2.85 -1.40
C HIS A 31 -4.55 2.54 -1.18
N ILE A 32 -3.71 2.87 -2.16
CA ILE A 32 -2.27 2.61 -2.15
C ILE A 32 -1.54 3.93 -2.39
N ALA A 33 -0.91 4.47 -1.34
CA ALA A 33 -0.23 5.76 -1.36
C ALA A 33 1.15 5.71 -0.69
N PRO A 34 2.15 5.05 -1.29
CA PRO A 34 3.46 4.92 -0.68
C PRO A 34 4.12 6.28 -0.43
N ARG A 35 4.62 6.50 0.79
CA ARG A 35 5.36 7.71 1.20
C ARG A 35 6.70 7.28 1.79
N LEU A 36 7.70 7.13 0.93
CA LEU A 36 9.00 6.57 1.29
C LEU A 36 9.87 7.50 2.14
N GLY A 37 9.66 8.82 2.08
CA GLY A 37 10.57 9.77 2.70
C GLY A 37 11.99 9.55 2.17
N ASP A 38 12.94 9.28 3.07
CA ASP A 38 14.35 9.02 2.73
C ASP A 38 14.62 7.54 2.35
N LEU A 39 13.62 6.66 2.43
CA LEU A 39 13.80 5.25 2.07
C LEU A 39 13.96 5.08 0.55
N ALA A 40 14.97 4.30 0.14
CA ALA A 40 15.13 3.94 -1.27
C ALA A 40 13.98 3.06 -1.80
N TRP A 41 13.44 2.20 -0.92
CA TRP A 41 12.34 1.29 -1.24
C TRP A 41 11.61 0.82 0.02
N ALA A 42 10.37 0.36 -0.16
CA ALA A 42 9.61 -0.39 0.84
C ALA A 42 8.78 -1.47 0.14
N LYS A 43 8.75 -2.67 0.72
CA LYS A 43 7.99 -3.80 0.19
C LYS A 43 7.25 -4.54 1.29
N GLY A 44 6.00 -4.91 1.03
CA GLY A 44 5.20 -5.62 2.02
C GLY A 44 3.99 -6.34 1.43
N SER A 45 3.38 -7.16 2.28
CA SER A 45 2.13 -7.86 1.99
C SER A 45 1.11 -7.53 3.08
N VAL A 46 -0.07 -7.08 2.69
CA VAL A 46 -1.12 -6.62 3.60
C VAL A 46 -2.30 -7.57 3.51
N PRO A 47 -2.68 -8.23 4.62
CA PRO A 47 -3.84 -9.11 4.61
C PRO A 47 -5.13 -8.31 4.53
N THR A 48 -6.03 -8.77 3.65
CA THR A 48 -7.41 -8.30 3.55
C THR A 48 -8.37 -9.49 3.60
N PRO A 49 -9.68 -9.29 3.80
CA PRO A 49 -10.67 -10.36 3.66
C PRO A 49 -10.67 -11.06 2.29
N HIS A 50 -10.12 -10.41 1.26
CA HIS A 50 -10.10 -10.90 -0.12
C HIS A 50 -8.77 -11.53 -0.54
N GLY A 51 -7.79 -11.61 0.37
CA GLY A 51 -6.44 -12.09 0.10
C GLY A 51 -5.35 -11.04 0.37
N LEU A 52 -4.12 -11.33 -0.06
CA LEU A 52 -2.98 -10.45 0.16
C LEU A 52 -2.89 -9.37 -0.92
N ILE A 53 -2.72 -8.12 -0.50
CA ILE A 53 -2.23 -7.04 -1.37
C ILE A 53 -0.71 -7.00 -1.23
N HIS A 54 0.00 -7.15 -2.35
CA HIS A 54 1.45 -7.01 -2.39
C HIS A 54 1.82 -5.65 -2.97
N VAL A 55 2.74 -4.94 -2.29
CA VAL A 55 3.24 -3.63 -2.71
C VAL A 55 4.76 -3.66 -2.74
N ASP A 56 5.35 -3.20 -3.84
CA ASP A 56 6.79 -2.96 -4.01
C ASP A 56 6.95 -1.51 -4.47
N ALA A 57 7.31 -0.62 -3.55
CA ALA A 57 7.45 0.82 -3.79
C ALA A 57 8.93 1.21 -3.82
N ARG A 58 9.31 2.03 -4.80
CA ARG A 58 10.65 2.61 -4.98
C ARG A 58 10.54 4.07 -5.35
N ALA A 59 11.63 4.82 -5.29
CA ALA A 59 11.63 6.26 -5.61
C ALA A 59 11.06 6.61 -7.01
N GLY A 60 11.10 5.67 -7.97
CA GLY A 60 10.61 5.86 -9.34
C GLY A 60 9.25 5.21 -9.65
N GLY A 61 8.52 4.69 -8.66
CA GLY A 61 7.21 4.08 -8.91
C GLY A 61 6.81 2.99 -7.92
N VAL A 62 5.67 2.38 -8.19
CA VAL A 62 5.10 1.30 -7.38
C VAL A 62 4.57 0.18 -8.26
N THR A 63 4.83 -1.06 -7.84
CA THR A 63 4.15 -2.26 -8.35
C THR A 63 3.18 -2.75 -7.28
N VAL A 64 1.92 -2.97 -7.66
CA VAL A 64 0.86 -3.46 -6.79
C VAL A 64 0.25 -4.72 -7.40
N THR A 65 0.14 -5.78 -6.62
CA THR A 65 -0.68 -6.96 -6.95
C THR A 65 -1.79 -7.07 -5.92
N SER A 66 -3.04 -7.00 -6.37
CA SER A 66 -4.20 -6.93 -5.49
C SER A 66 -5.35 -7.84 -5.96
N PRO A 67 -6.03 -8.56 -5.05
CA PRO A 67 -7.25 -9.29 -5.37
C PRO A 67 -8.49 -8.39 -5.51
N VAL A 68 -8.38 -7.11 -5.15
CA VAL A 68 -9.45 -6.09 -5.21
C VAL A 68 -9.01 -4.89 -6.05
N PRO A 69 -9.96 -4.08 -6.57
CA PRO A 69 -9.62 -2.80 -7.21
C PRO A 69 -8.81 -1.90 -6.27
N VAL A 70 -7.92 -1.10 -6.85
CA VAL A 70 -7.06 -0.18 -6.11
C VAL A 70 -7.15 1.23 -6.65
N VAL A 71 -7.07 2.20 -5.74
CA VAL A 71 -6.79 3.61 -6.06
C VAL A 71 -5.33 3.86 -5.69
N VAL A 72 -4.51 4.16 -6.70
CA VAL A 72 -3.10 4.47 -6.52
C VAL A 72 -2.91 5.99 -6.50
N ASP A 73 -2.44 6.52 -5.38
CA ASP A 73 -2.14 7.95 -5.17
C ASP A 73 -0.62 8.15 -5.05
N LEU A 74 -0.01 8.66 -6.11
CA LEU A 74 1.42 8.99 -6.14
C LEU A 74 1.62 10.51 -6.14
N PRO A 75 2.64 11.02 -5.41
CA PRO A 75 2.96 12.43 -5.40
C PRO A 75 3.12 13.02 -6.82
N GLY A 76 2.46 14.14 -7.08
CA GLY A 76 2.57 14.85 -8.36
C GLY A 76 1.74 14.26 -9.51
N ARG A 77 0.88 13.27 -9.24
CA ARG A 77 0.00 12.66 -10.24
C ARG A 77 -1.46 12.68 -9.78
N ALA A 78 -2.39 12.64 -10.74
CA ALA A 78 -3.78 12.38 -10.41
C ALA A 78 -3.94 10.92 -9.94
N PRO A 79 -4.78 10.65 -8.92
CA PRO A 79 -5.06 9.28 -8.48
C PRO A 79 -5.56 8.40 -9.62
N GLN A 80 -5.06 7.17 -9.66
CA GLN A 80 -5.37 6.20 -10.71
C GLN A 80 -6.23 5.07 -10.15
N HIS A 81 -7.37 4.82 -10.78
CA HIS A 81 -8.25 3.70 -10.45
C HIS A 81 -7.89 2.49 -11.32
N LEU A 82 -7.54 1.37 -10.69
CA LEU A 82 -7.09 0.16 -11.35
C LEU A 82 -7.94 -1.02 -10.87
N ALA A 83 -8.29 -1.92 -11.78
CA ALA A 83 -8.98 -3.16 -11.44
C ALA A 83 -8.09 -4.09 -10.60
N ALA A 84 -8.66 -5.15 -10.03
CA ALA A 84 -7.87 -6.21 -9.41
C ALA A 84 -6.86 -6.80 -10.42
N GLY A 85 -5.69 -7.22 -9.92
CA GLY A 85 -4.58 -7.72 -10.74
C GLY A 85 -3.24 -7.10 -10.35
N THR A 86 -2.27 -7.24 -11.26
CA THR A 86 -0.92 -6.70 -11.09
C THR A 86 -0.72 -5.47 -11.98
N HIS A 87 -0.31 -4.37 -11.37
CA HIS A 87 -0.07 -3.09 -12.04
C HIS A 87 1.29 -2.52 -11.66
N THR A 88 1.98 -1.92 -12.62
CA THR A 88 3.21 -1.15 -12.37
C THR A 88 2.99 0.29 -12.82
N ILE A 89 3.17 1.21 -11.90
CA ILE A 89 2.99 2.64 -12.10
C ILE A 89 4.34 3.31 -11.85
N ASN A 90 4.91 3.88 -12.89
CA ASN A 90 6.13 4.67 -12.78
C ASN A 90 5.78 6.08 -12.30
N ALA A 91 6.57 6.61 -11.36
CA ALA A 91 6.45 7.97 -10.81
C ALA A 91 6.88 9.03 -11.84
#